data_AF-A0AAN6FJV3-F1
#
_entry.id   AF-A0AAN6FJV3-F1
#
_cell.length_a   1.000
_cell.length_b   1.000
_cell.length_c   1.000
_cell.angle_alpha   90.00
_cell.angle_beta   90.00
_cell.angle_gamma   90.00
#
_symmetry.space_group_name_H-M   'P 1'
#
loop_
_entity.id
_entity.type
_entity.pdbx_description
1 polymer ?
#
loop_
_entity_poly.entity_id
_entity_poly.type
_entity_poly.pdbx_seq_one_letter_code
_entity_poly.pdbx_strand_id
1 'polypeptide(L)'
;MEDQMQALRQTLAKYSHPSALMEDPMQAFKQGLANTYKTEEFADFTIICGPHTFRVHKVIICLHSEYFRSACRSNRFREGEKGELILKTAQPEDDEDGTCDDPEAVKHMVQFFYQLDYDAAPTEADVENAPDSPSQVSAVPPRQLAARHPFSNRRGRVITPPQQINKPVNKGDGTMVMHAKVFAAAVKYQVPALQATAASKFTAAIKTNWDHDDFAEAAHTVYTTTPDEVRALRDEVANTIAKHGALVEKAEVEAVVCAIDGLAYQLLKRKVQGSTIKPRQVAVCGRCGTTFHGEGCPNCAVPQQW
;
A
#
# COMPACT_ATOMS: atom_id res chain seq x y z
N MET A 1 -22.38 -32.06 37.31
CA MET A 1 -21.18 -32.86 36.93
C MET A 1 -21.48 -33.74 35.72
N GLU A 2 -22.62 -34.44 35.70
CA GLU A 2 -23.08 -35.21 34.53
C GLU A 2 -23.29 -34.34 33.29
N ASP A 3 -23.90 -33.16 33.40
CA ASP A 3 -24.10 -32.26 32.25
C ASP A 3 -22.78 -31.79 31.63
N GLN A 4 -21.75 -31.52 32.44
CA GLN A 4 -20.42 -31.15 31.95
C GLN A 4 -19.70 -32.33 31.29
N MET A 5 -19.83 -33.53 31.86
CA MET A 5 -19.32 -34.76 31.26
C MET A 5 -20.04 -35.11 29.96
N GLN A 6 -21.33 -34.79 29.84
CA GLN A 6 -22.12 -35.00 28.64
C GLN A 6 -21.77 -33.98 27.55
N ALA A 7 -21.57 -32.71 27.91
CA ALA A 7 -21.04 -31.68 27.02
C ALA A 7 -19.62 -32.02 26.52
N LEU A 8 -18.76 -32.54 27.40
CA LEU A 8 -17.42 -33.00 27.04
C LEU A 8 -17.49 -34.21 26.09
N ARG A 9 -18.34 -35.20 26.36
CA ARG A 9 -18.56 -36.36 25.46
C ARG A 9 -19.08 -35.94 24.09
N GLN A 10 -20.03 -35.01 24.03
CA GLN A 10 -20.54 -34.46 22.78
C GLN A 10 -19.47 -33.67 22.01
N THR A 11 -18.60 -32.95 22.72
CA THR A 11 -17.48 -32.23 22.13
C THR A 11 -16.44 -33.21 21.58
N LEU A 12 -16.06 -34.24 22.36
CA LEU A 12 -15.10 -35.26 21.95
C LEU A 12 -15.62 -36.15 20.81
N ALA A 13 -16.93 -36.40 20.73
CA ALA A 13 -17.53 -37.14 19.63
C ALA A 13 -17.34 -36.45 18.26
N LYS A 14 -17.23 -35.11 18.23
CA LYS A 14 -16.91 -34.35 17.00
C LYS A 14 -15.50 -34.66 16.47
N TYR A 15 -14.58 -35.09 17.33
CA TYR A 15 -13.20 -35.45 16.98
C TYR A 15 -13.00 -36.96 16.73
N SER A 16 -14.08 -37.77 16.77
CA SER A 16 -14.03 -39.25 16.71
C SER A 16 -14.15 -39.83 15.29
N HIS A 17 -14.47 -39.03 14.27
CA HIS A 17 -14.67 -39.54 12.90
C HIS A 17 -13.40 -39.44 12.03
N PRO A 18 -12.87 -40.57 11.48
CA PRO A 18 -11.64 -40.58 10.70
C PRO A 18 -11.71 -39.83 9.36
N SER A 19 -12.92 -39.61 8.83
CA SER A 19 -13.12 -38.87 7.57
C SER A 19 -13.06 -37.34 7.74
N ALA A 20 -13.07 -36.84 8.98
CA ALA A 20 -12.83 -35.43 9.31
C ALA A 20 -11.36 -35.15 9.66
N LEU A 21 -10.48 -36.17 9.64
CA LEU A 21 -9.09 -36.10 10.07
C LEU A 21 -8.09 -35.74 8.97
N MET A 22 -8.48 -34.89 8.02
CA MET A 22 -7.50 -34.16 7.21
C MET A 22 -8.01 -32.77 6.86
N GLU A 23 -8.52 -32.03 7.86
CA GLU A 23 -8.28 -30.59 7.79
C GLU A 23 -6.75 -30.41 7.86
N ASP A 24 -6.17 -29.85 6.80
CA ASP A 24 -4.77 -29.46 6.75
C ASP A 24 -4.43 -28.75 8.08
N PRO A 25 -3.48 -29.24 8.88
CA PRO A 25 -3.14 -28.64 10.17
C PRO A 25 -2.87 -27.13 10.06
N MET A 26 -2.33 -26.68 8.92
CA MET A 26 -2.14 -25.26 8.64
C MET A 26 -3.46 -24.52 8.46
N GLN A 27 -4.41 -25.10 7.73
CA GLN A 27 -5.75 -24.53 7.54
C GLN A 27 -6.54 -24.47 8.85
N ALA A 28 -6.50 -25.53 9.67
CA ALA A 28 -7.13 -25.55 10.98
C ALA A 28 -6.53 -24.48 11.91
N PHE A 29 -5.20 -24.32 11.89
CA PHE A 29 -4.51 -23.27 12.64
C PHE A 29 -4.93 -21.86 12.19
N LYS A 30 -4.95 -21.59 10.87
CA LYS A 30 -5.42 -20.31 10.32
C LYS A 30 -6.87 -20.01 10.71
N GLN A 31 -7.74 -21.02 10.67
CA GLN A 31 -9.13 -20.87 11.08
C GLN A 31 -9.27 -20.55 12.57
N GLY A 32 -8.50 -21.23 13.43
CA GLY A 32 -8.43 -20.95 14.86
C GLY A 32 -7.97 -19.51 15.12
N LEU A 33 -6.90 -19.08 14.44
CA LEU A 33 -6.37 -17.72 14.55
C LEU A 33 -7.41 -16.66 14.15
N ALA A 34 -8.06 -16.84 13.00
CA ALA A 34 -9.12 -15.95 12.55
C ALA A 34 -10.32 -15.92 13.50
N ASN A 35 -10.68 -17.06 14.12
CA ASN A 35 -11.76 -17.13 15.09
C ASN A 35 -11.43 -16.39 16.38
N THR A 36 -10.20 -16.49 16.88
CA THR A 36 -9.74 -15.74 18.07
C THR A 36 -9.87 -14.23 17.88
N TYR A 37 -9.65 -13.71 16.66
CA TYR A 37 -9.91 -12.30 16.38
C TYR A 37 -11.40 -11.96 16.43
N LYS A 38 -12.25 -12.81 15.84
CA LYS A 38 -13.71 -12.60 15.80
C LYS A 38 -14.37 -12.65 17.17
N THR A 39 -13.89 -13.52 18.06
CA THR A 39 -14.47 -13.68 19.40
C THR A 39 -13.85 -12.75 20.43
N GLU A 40 -12.67 -12.18 20.13
CA GLU A 40 -11.86 -11.37 21.04
C GLU A 40 -11.52 -12.09 22.37
N GLU A 41 -11.66 -13.42 22.39
CA GLU A 41 -11.45 -14.23 23.58
C GLU A 41 -9.96 -14.24 23.94
N PHE A 42 -9.64 -13.86 25.19
CA PHE A 42 -8.28 -13.66 25.70
C PHE A 42 -7.52 -12.47 25.11
N ALA A 43 -8.19 -11.56 24.38
CA ALA A 43 -7.55 -10.33 23.93
C ALA A 43 -7.08 -9.50 25.14
N ASP A 44 -5.80 -9.17 25.17
CA ASP A 44 -5.11 -8.53 26.29
C ASP A 44 -4.44 -7.20 25.89
N PHE A 45 -4.79 -6.69 24.71
CA PHE A 45 -4.32 -5.42 24.18
C PHE A 45 -5.36 -4.75 23.28
N THR A 46 -5.31 -3.43 23.19
CA THR A 46 -6.19 -2.64 22.32
C THR A 46 -5.37 -1.70 21.44
N ILE A 47 -5.62 -1.72 20.14
CA ILE A 47 -5.07 -0.75 19.19
C ILE A 47 -6.20 0.17 18.75
N ILE A 48 -6.01 1.48 18.90
CA ILE A 48 -6.98 2.51 18.49
C ILE A 48 -6.35 3.32 17.37
N CYS A 49 -7.02 3.43 16.24
CA CYS A 49 -6.57 4.21 15.08
C CYS A 49 -7.76 4.92 14.44
N GLY A 50 -7.91 6.21 14.75
CA GLY A 50 -9.04 7.01 14.28
C GLY A 50 -10.39 6.39 14.68
N PRO A 51 -11.27 6.04 13.73
CA PRO A 51 -12.57 5.43 14.03
C PRO A 51 -12.46 3.96 14.47
N HIS A 52 -11.31 3.31 14.27
CA HIS A 52 -11.18 1.88 14.51
C HIS A 52 -10.60 1.57 15.87
N THR A 53 -11.24 0.65 16.58
CA THR A 53 -10.74 0.07 17.84
C THR A 53 -10.65 -1.43 17.67
N PHE A 54 -9.46 -1.99 17.86
CA PHE A 54 -9.17 -3.40 17.67
C PHE A 54 -8.77 -4.06 18.98
N ARG A 55 -9.54 -5.04 19.45
CA ARG A 55 -9.10 -5.95 20.52
C ARG A 55 -8.18 -7.01 19.94
N VAL A 56 -6.94 -7.04 20.42
CA VAL A 56 -5.89 -7.92 19.88
C VAL A 56 -5.14 -8.64 21.00
N HIS A 57 -4.36 -9.64 20.60
CA HIS A 57 -3.60 -10.50 21.49
C HIS A 57 -2.12 -10.14 21.35
N LYS A 58 -1.48 -9.75 22.46
CA LYS A 58 -0.05 -9.39 22.49
C LYS A 58 0.80 -10.46 21.84
N VAL A 59 0.55 -11.74 22.18
CA VAL A 59 1.34 -12.86 21.65
C VAL A 59 1.28 -12.95 20.13
N ILE A 60 0.12 -12.68 19.52
CA ILE A 60 -0.06 -12.77 18.06
C ILE A 60 0.65 -11.59 17.39
N ILE A 61 0.34 -10.36 17.79
CA ILE A 61 0.92 -9.17 17.13
C ILE A 61 2.45 -9.09 17.31
N CYS A 62 2.99 -9.53 18.46
CA CYS A 62 4.43 -9.53 18.73
C CYS A 62 5.20 -10.63 18.00
N LEU A 63 4.53 -11.66 17.47
CA LEU A 63 5.14 -12.64 16.56
C LEU A 63 5.37 -12.04 15.18
N HIS A 64 4.51 -11.10 14.76
CA HIS A 64 4.58 -10.46 13.45
C HIS A 64 5.42 -9.19 13.42
N SER A 65 5.63 -8.52 14.56
CA SER A 65 6.18 -7.18 14.63
C SER A 65 7.16 -6.98 15.79
N GLU A 66 8.38 -6.53 15.47
CA GLU A 66 9.35 -6.13 16.49
C GLU A 66 8.97 -4.80 17.17
N TYR A 67 8.26 -3.92 16.44
CA TYR A 67 7.67 -2.71 17.01
C TYR A 67 6.68 -3.07 18.12
N PHE A 68 5.68 -3.91 17.83
CA PHE A 68 4.69 -4.32 18.84
C PHE A 68 5.32 -5.14 19.95
N ARG A 69 6.32 -5.97 19.65
CA ARG A 69 7.11 -6.67 20.68
C ARG A 69 7.79 -5.70 21.65
N SER A 70 8.25 -4.55 21.17
CA SER A 70 8.83 -3.51 22.00
C SER A 70 7.76 -2.76 22.78
N ALA A 71 6.71 -2.30 22.10
CA ALA A 71 5.61 -1.51 22.70
C ALA A 71 4.84 -2.27 23.79
N CYS A 72 4.65 -3.58 23.63
CA CYS A 72 3.92 -4.43 24.59
C CYS A 72 4.69 -4.74 25.88
N ARG A 73 5.98 -4.35 26.00
CA ARG A 73 6.77 -4.60 27.23
C ARG A 73 6.30 -3.67 28.36
N SER A 74 5.56 -4.23 29.31
CA SER A 74 4.93 -3.50 30.42
C SER A 74 5.88 -2.76 31.37
N ASN A 75 7.18 -3.02 31.31
CA ASN A 75 8.20 -2.35 32.15
C ASN A 75 9.01 -1.28 31.39
N ARG A 76 8.66 -0.98 30.14
CA ARG A 76 9.43 -0.07 29.27
C ARG A 76 8.58 1.03 28.66
N PHE A 77 7.32 0.76 28.37
CA PHE A 77 6.43 1.65 27.65
C PHE A 77 5.05 1.70 28.31
N ARG A 78 4.41 2.88 28.31
CA ARG A 78 3.09 3.09 28.95
C ARG A 78 2.02 2.23 28.28
N GLU A 79 2.19 1.98 27.00
CA GLU A 79 1.33 1.18 26.15
C GLU A 79 1.24 -0.25 26.67
N GLY A 80 2.39 -0.88 26.95
CA GLY A 80 2.46 -2.23 27.49
C GLY A 80 1.89 -2.37 28.90
N GLU A 81 1.95 -1.31 29.71
CA GLU A 81 1.38 -1.25 31.06
C GLU A 81 -0.14 -1.05 31.02
N LYS A 82 -0.62 -0.10 30.21
CA LYS A 82 -2.05 0.17 30.02
C LYS A 82 -2.77 -0.95 29.26
N GLY A 83 -2.04 -1.69 28.41
CA GLY A 83 -2.65 -2.64 27.48
C GLY A 83 -3.31 -1.95 26.29
N GLU A 84 -2.89 -0.74 25.94
CA GLU A 84 -3.53 0.08 24.92
C GLU A 84 -2.50 0.90 24.15
N LEU A 85 -2.64 0.96 22.82
CA LEU A 85 -1.86 1.81 21.94
C LEU A 85 -2.80 2.66 21.08
N ILE A 86 -2.67 3.98 21.19
CA ILE A 86 -3.39 4.95 20.37
C ILE A 86 -2.46 5.43 19.26
N LEU A 87 -2.84 5.17 18.01
CA LEU A 87 -2.12 5.59 16.82
C LEU A 87 -2.58 6.99 16.38
N LYS A 88 -1.62 7.82 15.97
CA LYS A 88 -1.90 9.18 15.53
C LYS A 88 -2.46 9.14 14.11
N THR A 89 -3.66 9.67 13.91
CA THR A 89 -4.25 9.86 12.58
C THR A 89 -4.21 11.33 12.19
N ALA A 90 -4.23 11.62 10.89
CA ALA A 90 -4.27 13.00 10.42
C ALA A 90 -5.53 13.71 10.96
N GLN A 91 -5.32 14.88 11.57
CA GLN A 91 -6.38 15.79 11.99
C GLN A 91 -6.36 17.04 11.11
N PRO A 92 -7.49 17.71 10.87
CA PRO A 92 -7.56 18.92 10.03
C PRO A 92 -6.62 20.05 10.45
N GLU A 93 -6.31 20.12 11.74
CA GLU A 93 -5.42 21.12 12.36
C GLU A 93 -3.95 20.72 12.40
N ASP A 94 -3.60 19.46 12.09
CA ASP A 94 -2.23 19.00 12.09
C ASP A 94 -1.54 19.38 10.78
N ASP A 95 -0.33 19.94 10.87
CA ASP A 95 0.57 19.99 9.72
C ASP A 95 0.81 18.53 9.25
N GLU A 96 0.59 18.27 7.96
CA GLU A 96 0.69 16.94 7.34
C GLU A 96 2.16 16.46 7.31
N ASP A 97 2.75 16.13 8.47
CA ASP A 97 4.18 15.82 8.59
C ASP A 97 4.57 14.41 8.08
N GLY A 98 3.65 13.71 7.41
CA GLY A 98 3.88 12.37 6.87
C GLY A 98 4.05 11.26 7.92
N THR A 99 3.91 11.56 9.23
CA THR A 99 4.03 10.54 10.30
C THR A 99 2.69 9.94 10.73
N CYS A 100 1.57 10.49 10.28
CA CYS A 100 0.22 10.00 10.61
C CYS A 100 -0.06 8.61 10.03
N ASP A 101 -0.86 7.84 10.74
CA ASP A 101 -1.36 6.54 10.34
C ASP A 101 -2.64 6.66 9.52
N ASP A 102 -2.74 5.84 8.47
CA ASP A 102 -3.97 5.65 7.71
C ASP A 102 -4.83 4.56 8.39
N PRO A 103 -6.06 4.89 8.83
CA PRO A 103 -6.90 3.94 9.57
C PRO A 103 -7.22 2.65 8.80
N GLU A 104 -7.44 2.71 7.49
CA GLU A 104 -7.74 1.53 6.67
C GLU A 104 -6.49 0.67 6.47
N ALA A 105 -5.32 1.29 6.29
CA ALA A 105 -4.06 0.55 6.24
C ALA A 105 -3.79 -0.21 7.56
N VAL A 106 -4.08 0.41 8.70
CA VAL A 106 -3.97 -0.23 10.02
C VAL A 106 -4.99 -1.37 10.16
N LYS A 107 -6.24 -1.18 9.72
CA LYS A 107 -7.26 -2.24 9.68
C LYS A 107 -6.76 -3.47 8.93
N HIS A 108 -6.19 -3.29 7.74
CA HIS A 108 -5.62 -4.39 6.95
C HIS A 108 -4.37 -5.01 7.59
N MET A 109 -3.52 -4.22 8.26
CA MET A 109 -2.41 -4.75 9.04
C MET A 109 -2.89 -5.65 10.19
N VAL A 110 -3.93 -5.24 10.91
CA VAL A 110 -4.53 -6.04 11.98
C VAL A 110 -5.18 -7.30 11.41
N GLN A 111 -5.93 -7.21 10.31
CA GLN A 111 -6.47 -8.40 9.61
C GLN A 111 -5.36 -9.40 9.25
N PHE A 112 -4.23 -8.91 8.72
CA PHE A 112 -3.09 -9.76 8.36
C PHE A 112 -2.54 -10.54 9.54
N PHE A 113 -2.48 -9.98 10.75
CA PHE A 113 -2.00 -10.69 11.93
C PHE A 113 -2.82 -11.95 12.26
N TYR A 114 -4.08 -12.03 11.83
CA TYR A 114 -4.95 -13.16 12.14
C TYR A 114 -5.32 -14.02 10.94
N GLN A 115 -5.24 -13.46 9.73
CA GLN A 115 -5.64 -14.15 8.50
C GLN A 115 -4.43 -14.52 7.63
N LEU A 116 -3.26 -13.95 7.93
CA LEU A 116 -2.04 -14.05 7.13
C LEU A 116 -2.19 -13.52 5.70
N ASP A 117 -3.27 -12.77 5.47
CA ASP A 117 -3.56 -12.03 4.26
C ASP A 117 -4.49 -10.85 4.61
N TYR A 118 -4.72 -9.97 3.64
CA TYR A 118 -5.70 -8.89 3.72
C TYR A 118 -6.34 -8.66 2.35
N ASP A 119 -7.61 -8.26 2.31
CA ASP A 119 -8.27 -7.87 1.06
C ASP A 119 -8.47 -6.36 1.02
N ALA A 120 -7.98 -5.72 -0.04
CA ALA A 120 -8.12 -4.29 -0.27
C ALA A 120 -9.38 -3.93 -1.06
N ALA A 121 -10.14 -4.92 -1.51
CA ALA A 121 -11.45 -4.68 -2.12
C ALA A 121 -12.42 -4.16 -1.03
N PRO A 122 -13.26 -3.15 -1.36
CA PRO A 122 -14.30 -2.69 -0.45
C PRO A 122 -15.21 -3.87 -0.10
N THR A 123 -15.43 -4.11 1.19
CA THR A 123 -16.40 -5.11 1.64
C THR A 123 -17.80 -4.49 1.66
N GLU A 124 -18.86 -5.29 1.56
CA GLU A 124 -20.24 -4.77 1.57
C GLU A 124 -20.55 -3.94 2.84
N ALA A 125 -19.87 -4.23 3.96
CA ALA A 125 -19.98 -3.47 5.20
C ALA A 125 -19.38 -2.05 5.13
N ASP A 126 -18.43 -1.81 4.21
CA ASP A 126 -17.84 -0.49 3.98
C ASP A 126 -18.79 0.41 3.15
N VAL A 127 -19.76 -0.18 2.44
CA VAL A 127 -20.73 0.54 1.59
C VAL A 127 -21.94 1.03 2.42
N GLU A 128 -22.35 0.28 3.44
CA GLU A 128 -23.47 0.67 4.33
C GLU A 128 -23.12 1.76 5.36
N ASN A 129 -21.83 1.92 5.70
CA ASN A 129 -21.38 2.91 6.69
C ASN A 129 -20.94 4.25 6.08
N ALA A 130 -21.13 4.45 4.76
CA ALA A 130 -20.95 5.75 4.16
C ALA A 130 -22.01 6.72 4.73
N PRO A 131 -21.64 7.96 5.14
CA PRO A 131 -22.61 8.91 5.66
C PRO A 131 -23.61 9.26 4.56
N ASP A 132 -24.81 8.68 4.69
CA ASP A 132 -25.96 8.93 3.84
C ASP A 132 -26.26 10.43 3.91
N SER A 133 -25.91 11.17 2.85
CA SER A 133 -26.12 12.62 2.80
C SER A 133 -27.61 12.88 2.57
N PRO A 134 -28.36 13.48 3.52
CA PRO A 134 -29.76 13.76 3.29
C PRO A 134 -29.87 14.91 2.29
N SER A 135 -30.18 14.56 1.05
CA SER A 135 -30.69 15.49 0.06
C SER A 135 -32.07 15.97 0.50
N GLN A 136 -32.21 17.20 1.01
CA GLN A 136 -33.48 17.91 0.96
C GLN A 136 -33.35 19.35 0.47
N VAL A 137 -34.02 19.55 -0.66
CA VAL A 137 -34.43 20.80 -1.29
C VAL A 137 -35.19 21.72 -0.33
N SER A 138 -34.80 23.00 -0.27
CA SER A 138 -35.76 24.12 -0.22
C SER A 138 -35.08 25.45 -0.49
N ALA A 139 -35.60 26.12 -1.52
CA ALA A 139 -35.18 27.43 -1.98
C ALA A 139 -35.69 28.55 -1.06
N VAL A 140 -34.85 29.56 -0.81
CA VAL A 140 -35.26 30.88 -0.28
C VAL A 140 -34.61 31.98 -1.15
N PRO A 141 -35.35 33.00 -1.61
CA PRO A 141 -34.82 34.01 -2.54
C PRO A 141 -34.03 35.12 -1.81
N PRO A 142 -33.08 35.81 -2.48
CA PRO A 142 -32.25 36.82 -1.85
C PRO A 142 -32.91 38.22 -1.86
N ARG A 143 -32.77 38.95 -0.75
CA ARG A 143 -33.15 40.37 -0.63
C ARG A 143 -31.90 41.24 -0.74
N GLN A 144 -31.88 42.14 -1.73
CA GLN A 144 -30.83 43.13 -1.97
C GLN A 144 -30.99 44.40 -1.12
N LEU A 145 -29.86 45.08 -0.82
CA LEU A 145 -29.58 46.53 -0.99
C LEU A 145 -28.33 46.89 -0.14
N ALA A 146 -27.15 47.09 -0.75
CA ALA A 146 -26.52 48.38 -1.12
C ALA A 146 -26.04 49.21 0.12
N ALA A 147 -24.80 49.72 0.26
CA ALA A 147 -24.03 50.55 -0.68
C ALA A 147 -22.62 50.95 -0.14
N ARG A 148 -21.60 50.96 -1.05
CA ARG A 148 -20.56 52.02 -1.33
C ARG A 148 -19.44 52.32 -0.31
N HIS A 149 -18.15 52.58 -0.58
CA HIS A 149 -17.14 52.73 -1.69
C HIS A 149 -15.73 52.85 -0.99
N PRO A 150 -14.53 53.15 -1.58
CA PRO A 150 -13.92 52.89 -2.91
C PRO A 150 -12.45 52.35 -2.90
N PHE A 151 -12.07 51.68 -4.01
CA PHE A 151 -10.77 51.61 -4.73
C PHE A 151 -9.40 51.47 -3.99
N SER A 152 -8.64 50.38 -4.28
CA SER A 152 -7.51 50.41 -5.23
C SER A 152 -6.95 49.00 -5.57
N ASN A 153 -6.47 48.88 -6.81
CA ASN A 153 -6.02 47.67 -7.50
C ASN A 153 -4.78 46.99 -6.89
N ARG A 154 -4.81 45.65 -6.79
CA ARG A 154 -3.66 44.80 -7.21
C ARG A 154 -4.15 43.52 -7.87
N ARG A 155 -3.58 43.26 -9.05
CA ARG A 155 -3.73 42.03 -9.84
C ARG A 155 -3.04 40.89 -9.08
N GLY A 156 -3.83 40.00 -8.49
CA GLY A 156 -3.39 38.71 -7.96
C GLY A 156 -4.25 37.63 -8.60
N ARG A 157 -3.60 36.71 -9.31
CA ARG A 157 -4.20 35.56 -9.99
C ARG A 157 -4.88 34.69 -8.94
N VAL A 158 -6.21 34.68 -8.92
CA VAL A 158 -7.00 33.76 -8.09
C VAL A 158 -6.80 32.36 -8.68
N ILE A 159 -6.04 31.52 -7.98
CA ILE A 159 -6.01 30.08 -8.22
C ILE A 159 -7.31 29.56 -7.61
N THR A 160 -8.30 29.29 -8.46
CA THR A 160 -9.46 28.50 -8.06
C THR A 160 -8.99 27.08 -7.71
N PRO A 161 -9.38 26.51 -6.57
CA PRO A 161 -9.11 25.11 -6.27
C PRO A 161 -9.79 24.25 -7.36
N PRO A 162 -9.20 23.12 -7.78
CA PRO A 162 -9.85 22.23 -8.74
C PRO A 162 -11.20 21.80 -8.18
N GLN A 163 -12.26 22.15 -8.89
CA GLN A 163 -13.61 21.71 -8.57
C GLN A 163 -13.64 20.18 -8.62
N GLN A 164 -14.04 19.57 -7.52
CA GLN A 164 -14.33 18.15 -7.44
C GLN A 164 -15.45 17.83 -8.45
N ILE A 165 -15.05 17.25 -9.57
CA ILE A 165 -15.98 16.63 -10.51
C ILE A 165 -16.48 15.37 -9.80
N ASN A 166 -17.78 15.34 -9.49
CA ASN A 166 -18.47 14.15 -9.01
C ASN A 166 -18.32 13.03 -10.05
N LYS A 167 -17.27 12.21 -9.92
CA LYS A 167 -17.09 11.00 -10.73
C LYS A 167 -17.96 9.90 -10.11
N PRO A 168 -18.71 9.14 -10.93
CA PRO A 168 -19.48 8.01 -10.46
C PRO A 168 -18.52 6.95 -9.90
N VAL A 169 -18.68 6.62 -8.63
CA VAL A 169 -18.03 5.48 -7.99
C VAL A 169 -18.62 4.22 -8.60
N ASN A 170 -17.79 3.45 -9.30
CA ASN A 170 -17.57 2.02 -9.08
C ASN A 170 -17.08 1.33 -10.36
N LYS A 171 -15.87 0.76 -10.32
CA LYS A 171 -15.48 -0.40 -11.13
C LYS A 171 -14.36 -1.26 -10.51
N GLY A 172 -14.24 -1.39 -9.18
CA GLY A 172 -13.28 -2.33 -8.56
C GLY A 172 -11.88 -2.41 -9.21
N ASP A 173 -11.14 -1.31 -9.19
CA ASP A 173 -10.09 -0.99 -10.18
C ASP A 173 -8.91 -0.13 -9.66
N GLY A 174 -8.85 0.17 -8.36
CA GLY A 174 -7.98 1.18 -7.74
C GLY A 174 -7.20 0.77 -6.48
N THR A 175 -7.04 -0.54 -6.20
CA THR A 175 -6.48 -1.01 -4.93
C THR A 175 -4.98 -0.74 -4.73
N MET A 176 -4.28 -0.25 -5.77
CA MET A 176 -2.85 0.05 -5.70
C MET A 176 -2.50 1.09 -4.63
N VAL A 177 -3.34 2.12 -4.44
CA VAL A 177 -3.14 3.11 -3.37
C VAL A 177 -3.21 2.42 -2.01
N MET A 178 -4.20 1.54 -1.82
CA MET A 178 -4.35 0.82 -0.55
C MET A 178 -3.16 -0.12 -0.30
N HIS A 179 -2.69 -0.85 -1.30
CA HIS A 179 -1.50 -1.70 -1.16
C HIS A 179 -0.24 -0.88 -0.83
N ALA A 180 -0.08 0.33 -1.39
CA ALA A 180 1.01 1.24 -1.04
C ALA A 180 0.91 1.70 0.42
N LYS A 181 -0.28 2.10 0.88
CA LYS A 181 -0.53 2.52 2.26
C LYS A 181 -0.31 1.36 3.26
N VAL A 182 -0.77 0.15 2.95
CA VAL A 182 -0.50 -1.05 3.78
C VAL A 182 0.99 -1.37 3.81
N PHE A 183 1.70 -1.23 2.69
CA PHE A 183 3.14 -1.40 2.65
C PHE A 183 3.85 -0.37 3.56
N ALA A 184 3.45 0.90 3.52
CA ALA A 184 3.99 1.93 4.40
C ALA A 184 3.75 1.63 5.89
N ALA A 185 2.52 1.20 6.26
CA ALA A 185 2.22 0.74 7.60
C ALA A 185 3.11 -0.44 8.01
N ALA A 186 3.30 -1.43 7.12
CA ALA A 186 4.15 -2.59 7.38
C ALA A 186 5.64 -2.23 7.54
N VAL A 187 6.12 -1.17 6.87
CA VAL A 187 7.46 -0.60 7.09
C VAL A 187 7.53 0.06 8.46
N LYS A 188 6.61 0.97 8.78
CA LYS A 188 6.56 1.72 10.04
C LYS A 188 6.48 0.80 11.26
N TYR A 189 5.60 -0.21 11.21
CA TYR A 189 5.38 -1.16 12.29
C TYR A 189 6.25 -2.42 12.19
N GLN A 190 7.24 -2.43 11.31
CA GLN A 190 8.24 -3.49 11.20
C GLN A 190 7.60 -4.88 11.10
N VAL A 191 6.73 -5.07 10.10
CA VAL A 191 6.03 -6.32 9.79
C VAL A 191 6.54 -6.88 8.44
N PRO A 192 7.69 -7.60 8.39
CA PRO A 192 8.32 -7.98 7.13
C PRO A 192 7.44 -8.87 6.22
N ALA A 193 6.67 -9.79 6.81
CA ALA A 193 5.78 -10.65 6.04
C ALA A 193 4.66 -9.85 5.35
N LEU A 194 4.12 -8.83 6.02
CA LEU A 194 3.12 -7.93 5.42
C LEU A 194 3.73 -7.03 4.35
N GLN A 195 4.98 -6.56 4.54
CA GLN A 195 5.70 -5.82 3.49
C GLN A 195 5.80 -6.66 2.21
N ALA A 196 6.18 -7.94 2.32
CA ALA A 196 6.27 -8.85 1.18
C ALA A 196 4.90 -9.08 0.52
N THR A 197 3.85 -9.33 1.31
CA THR A 197 2.49 -9.51 0.79
C THR A 197 1.97 -8.27 0.09
N ALA A 198 2.11 -7.10 0.71
CA ALA A 198 1.66 -5.83 0.13
C ALA A 198 2.43 -5.45 -1.14
N ALA A 199 3.75 -5.69 -1.18
CA ALA A 199 4.54 -5.49 -2.39
C ALA A 199 4.11 -6.40 -3.55
N SER A 200 3.83 -7.67 -3.25
CA SER A 200 3.33 -8.62 -4.24
C SER A 200 1.98 -8.17 -4.81
N LYS A 201 1.02 -7.79 -3.94
CA LYS A 201 -0.31 -7.33 -4.37
C LYS A 201 -0.26 -6.00 -5.11
N PHE A 202 0.55 -5.05 -4.67
CA PHE A 202 0.81 -3.79 -5.39
C PHE A 202 1.36 -4.03 -6.79
N THR A 203 2.36 -4.90 -6.90
CA THR A 203 2.97 -5.27 -8.18
C THR A 203 1.96 -5.91 -9.12
N ALA A 204 1.09 -6.79 -8.60
CA ALA A 204 0.02 -7.39 -9.38
C ALA A 204 -0.97 -6.33 -9.88
N ALA A 205 -1.42 -5.43 -9.00
CA ALA A 205 -2.36 -4.35 -9.34
C ALA A 205 -1.79 -3.39 -10.39
N ILE A 206 -0.52 -2.98 -10.27
CA ILE A 206 0.12 -2.13 -11.29
C ILE A 206 0.24 -2.86 -12.62
N LYS A 207 0.64 -4.13 -12.64
CA LYS A 207 0.80 -4.88 -13.90
C LYS A 207 -0.50 -5.01 -14.68
N THR A 208 -1.63 -5.10 -13.98
CA THR A 208 -2.96 -5.21 -14.60
C THR A 208 -3.58 -3.85 -14.91
N ASN A 209 -3.31 -2.81 -14.10
CA ASN A 209 -4.03 -1.53 -14.13
C ASN A 209 -3.08 -0.32 -14.16
N TRP A 210 -1.93 -0.42 -14.83
CA TRP A 210 -0.90 0.64 -14.85
C TRP A 210 -1.41 2.00 -15.37
N ASP A 211 -2.44 2.01 -16.22
CA ASP A 211 -3.06 3.19 -16.81
C ASP A 211 -4.27 3.71 -16.03
N HIS A 212 -4.55 3.18 -14.84
CA HIS A 212 -5.61 3.65 -13.96
C HIS A 212 -5.35 5.07 -13.44
N ASP A 213 -6.43 5.80 -13.12
CA ASP A 213 -6.35 7.19 -12.61
C ASP A 213 -5.60 7.27 -11.27
N ASP A 214 -5.68 6.20 -10.46
CA ASP A 214 -5.06 6.14 -9.13
C ASP A 214 -3.54 5.90 -9.16
N PHE A 215 -2.95 5.64 -10.33
CA PHE A 215 -1.51 5.36 -10.44
C PHE A 215 -0.65 6.51 -9.91
N ALA A 216 -1.03 7.75 -10.21
CA ALA A 216 -0.31 8.93 -9.74
C ALA A 216 -0.36 9.06 -8.21
N GLU A 217 -1.53 8.84 -7.60
CA GLU A 217 -1.69 8.87 -6.15
C GLU A 217 -0.91 7.74 -5.46
N ALA A 218 -0.92 6.54 -6.03
CA ALA A 218 -0.17 5.41 -5.53
C ALA A 218 1.35 5.67 -5.59
N ALA A 219 1.83 6.23 -6.70
CA ALA A 219 3.23 6.64 -6.85
C ALA A 219 3.60 7.71 -5.83
N HIS A 220 2.79 8.75 -5.65
CA HIS A 220 3.02 9.77 -4.63
C HIS A 220 3.12 9.13 -3.23
N THR A 221 2.14 8.32 -2.85
CA THR A 221 2.09 7.62 -1.57
C THR A 221 3.35 6.80 -1.32
N VAL A 222 3.80 6.01 -2.30
CA VAL A 222 5.02 5.20 -2.18
C VAL A 222 6.25 6.05 -1.83
N TYR A 223 6.40 7.22 -2.47
CA TYR A 223 7.59 8.06 -2.29
C TYR A 223 7.53 8.99 -1.09
N THR A 224 6.35 9.29 -0.55
CA THR A 224 6.19 10.19 0.61
C THR A 224 6.02 9.45 1.94
N THR A 225 5.54 8.21 1.93
CA THR A 225 5.22 7.46 3.16
C THR A 225 6.23 6.34 3.48
N THR A 226 7.25 6.16 2.64
CA THR A 226 8.34 5.20 2.90
C THR A 226 9.70 5.89 2.83
N PRO A 227 10.72 5.46 3.58
CA PRO A 227 12.08 5.97 3.43
C PRO A 227 12.69 5.65 2.05
N ASP A 228 13.67 6.45 1.61
CA ASP A 228 14.34 6.30 0.30
C ASP A 228 15.08 4.96 0.12
N GLU A 229 15.49 4.35 1.23
CA GLU A 229 16.14 3.04 1.28
C GLU A 229 15.17 1.89 0.99
N VAL A 230 13.86 2.11 1.14
CA VAL A 230 12.84 1.07 0.91
C VAL A 230 12.48 1.03 -0.58
N ARG A 231 13.27 0.26 -1.32
CA ARG A 231 13.26 0.27 -2.79
C ARG A 231 12.13 -0.49 -3.47
N ALA A 232 11.50 -1.45 -2.79
CA ALA A 232 10.63 -2.45 -3.42
C ALA A 232 9.53 -1.85 -4.30
N LEU A 233 8.72 -0.92 -3.77
CA LEU A 233 7.61 -0.34 -4.54
C LEU A 233 8.09 0.81 -5.42
N ARG A 234 9.08 1.58 -4.95
CA ARG A 234 9.69 2.71 -5.68
C ARG A 234 10.26 2.25 -7.02
N ASP A 235 10.96 1.11 -7.02
CA ASP A 235 11.52 0.54 -8.25
C ASP A 235 10.43 0.02 -9.19
N GLU A 236 9.34 -0.57 -8.68
CA GLU A 236 8.20 -1.00 -9.53
C GLU A 236 7.50 0.19 -10.19
N VAL A 237 7.26 1.27 -9.46
CA VAL A 237 6.71 2.53 -10.00
C VAL A 237 7.62 3.09 -11.09
N ALA A 238 8.91 3.26 -10.80
CA ALA A 238 9.87 3.80 -11.76
C ALA A 238 10.03 2.91 -13.00
N ASN A 239 10.02 1.58 -12.83
CA ASN A 239 10.07 0.62 -13.94
C ASN A 239 8.81 0.71 -14.81
N THR A 240 7.64 0.88 -14.19
CA THR A 240 6.36 1.01 -14.90
C THR A 240 6.32 2.27 -15.75
N ILE A 241 6.69 3.43 -15.20
CA ILE A 241 6.77 4.70 -15.94
C ILE A 241 7.78 4.58 -17.09
N ALA A 242 8.96 4.00 -16.84
CA ALA A 242 9.98 3.82 -17.87
C ALA A 242 9.54 2.90 -19.02
N LYS A 243 8.75 1.86 -18.71
CA LYS A 243 8.21 0.91 -19.69
C LYS A 243 7.01 1.50 -20.47
N HIS A 244 6.19 2.30 -19.81
CA HIS A 244 4.94 2.87 -20.35
C HIS A 244 5.07 4.40 -20.46
N GLY A 245 5.85 4.88 -21.43
CA GLY A 245 6.15 6.30 -21.58
C GLY A 245 4.93 7.22 -21.72
N ALA A 246 3.81 6.71 -22.23
CA ALA A 246 2.53 7.43 -22.30
C ALA A 246 2.00 7.88 -20.94
N LEU A 247 2.43 7.25 -19.84
CA LEU A 247 2.06 7.69 -18.48
C LEU A 247 2.55 9.11 -18.19
N VAL A 248 3.72 9.50 -18.71
CA VAL A 248 4.29 10.84 -18.46
C VAL A 248 3.49 11.94 -19.16
N GLU A 249 2.64 11.60 -20.14
CA GLU A 249 1.76 12.56 -20.80
C GLU A 249 0.51 12.90 -19.97
N LYS A 250 0.23 12.12 -18.91
CA LYS A 250 -0.84 12.43 -17.96
C LYS A 250 -0.37 13.50 -16.97
N ALA A 251 -1.12 14.59 -16.84
CA ALA A 251 -0.77 15.72 -16.00
C ALA A 251 -0.54 15.32 -14.54
N GLU A 252 -1.30 14.35 -14.03
CA GLU A 252 -1.18 13.84 -12.67
C GLU A 252 0.15 13.10 -12.45
N VAL A 253 0.59 12.30 -13.43
CA VAL A 253 1.87 11.58 -13.35
C VAL A 253 3.05 12.53 -13.54
N GLU A 254 2.94 13.49 -14.47
CA GLU A 254 3.94 14.55 -14.64
C GLU A 254 4.16 15.31 -13.33
N ALA A 255 3.07 15.72 -12.65
CA ALA A 255 3.15 16.41 -11.37
C ALA A 255 3.90 15.60 -10.31
N VAL A 256 3.65 14.29 -10.22
CA VAL A 256 4.33 13.39 -9.28
C VAL A 256 5.82 13.25 -9.61
N VAL A 257 6.17 13.09 -10.89
CA VAL A 257 7.58 13.03 -11.33
C VAL A 257 8.32 14.33 -11.04
N CYS A 258 7.66 15.48 -11.21
CA CYS A 258 8.22 16.79 -10.90
C CYS A 258 8.35 17.06 -9.40
N ALA A 259 7.43 16.55 -8.58
CA ALA A 259 7.46 16.75 -7.13
C ALA A 259 8.51 15.88 -6.42
N ILE A 260 8.91 14.76 -7.02
CA ILE A 260 9.81 13.78 -6.42
C ILE A 260 11.15 13.76 -7.17
N ASP A 261 12.12 14.54 -6.70
CA ASP A 261 13.47 14.63 -7.29
C ASP A 261 14.12 13.25 -7.50
N GLY A 262 13.96 12.36 -6.52
CA GLY A 262 14.47 10.99 -6.55
C GLY A 262 13.88 10.12 -7.66
N LEU A 263 12.64 10.38 -8.08
CA LEU A 263 11.96 9.65 -9.17
C LEU A 263 12.45 10.13 -10.54
N ALA A 264 12.54 11.45 -10.76
CA ALA A 264 13.05 12.01 -12.00
C ALA A 264 14.50 11.54 -12.29
N TYR A 265 15.38 11.59 -11.29
CA TYR A 265 16.76 11.10 -11.42
C TYR A 265 16.80 9.60 -11.75
N GLN A 266 15.93 8.80 -11.13
CA GLN A 266 15.83 7.36 -11.37
C GLN A 266 15.37 7.01 -12.79
N LEU A 267 14.43 7.77 -13.34
CA LEU A 267 13.97 7.60 -14.73
C LEU A 267 15.08 7.98 -15.72
N LEU A 268 15.79 9.10 -15.47
CA LEU A 268 16.94 9.50 -16.27
C LEU A 268 18.04 8.42 -16.27
N LYS A 269 18.39 7.91 -15.07
CA LYS A 269 19.41 6.85 -14.92
C LYS A 269 19.02 5.60 -15.71
N ARG A 270 17.76 5.16 -15.65
CA ARG A 270 17.25 4.02 -16.43
C ARG A 270 17.32 4.28 -17.93
N LYS A 271 16.96 5.48 -18.40
CA LYS A 271 17.05 5.86 -19.81
C LYS A 271 18.49 5.84 -20.31
N VAL A 272 19.44 6.35 -19.52
CA VAL A 272 20.89 6.31 -19.83
C VAL A 272 21.42 4.88 -19.83
N GLN A 273 21.01 4.05 -18.85
CA GLN A 273 21.43 2.65 -18.75
C GLN A 273 20.85 1.76 -19.86
N GLY A 274 19.58 1.97 -20.25
CA GLY A 274 18.98 1.34 -21.42
C GLY A 274 19.59 1.83 -22.74
N SER A 275 20.21 3.02 -22.72
CA SER A 275 21.00 3.58 -23.82
C SER A 275 22.49 3.22 -23.73
N THR A 276 22.91 2.37 -22.78
CA THR A 276 24.30 1.87 -22.79
C THR A 276 24.53 1.18 -24.12
N ILE A 277 25.37 1.83 -24.92
CA ILE A 277 25.93 1.32 -26.17
C ILE A 277 26.36 -0.10 -25.85
N LYS A 278 25.71 -1.12 -26.43
CA LYS A 278 26.22 -2.49 -26.38
C LYS A 278 27.71 -2.38 -26.68
N PRO A 279 28.63 -2.87 -25.83
CA PRO A 279 30.04 -2.77 -26.14
C PRO A 279 30.20 -3.31 -27.55
N ARG A 280 30.72 -2.48 -28.46
CA ARG A 280 30.96 -2.87 -29.86
C ARG A 280 31.66 -4.23 -29.79
N GLN A 281 30.98 -5.31 -30.19
CA GLN A 281 31.55 -6.65 -30.08
C GLN A 281 32.90 -6.64 -30.79
N VAL A 282 33.97 -6.88 -30.02
CA VAL A 282 35.32 -6.99 -30.54
C VAL A 282 35.50 -8.45 -30.88
N ALA A 283 35.60 -8.76 -32.17
CA ALA A 283 35.92 -10.11 -32.62
C ALA A 283 37.44 -10.25 -32.74
N VAL A 284 37.97 -11.41 -32.39
CA VAL A 284 39.37 -11.79 -32.66
C VAL A 284 39.36 -12.75 -33.84
N CYS A 285 40.09 -12.43 -34.90
CA CYS A 285 40.16 -13.31 -36.07
C CYS A 285 40.91 -14.60 -35.72
N GLY A 286 40.27 -15.77 -35.84
CA GLY A 286 40.90 -17.07 -35.58
C GLY A 286 42.06 -17.44 -36.52
N ARG A 287 42.25 -16.70 -37.62
CA ARG A 287 43.34 -16.93 -38.59
C ARG A 287 44.57 -16.08 -38.33
N CYS A 288 44.41 -14.80 -37.98
CA CYS A 288 45.52 -13.84 -37.86
C CYS A 288 45.63 -13.14 -36.50
N GLY A 289 44.72 -13.42 -35.57
CA GLY A 289 44.71 -12.83 -34.23
C GLY A 289 44.36 -11.34 -34.17
N THR A 290 44.03 -10.70 -35.30
CA THR A 290 43.66 -9.29 -35.34
C THR A 290 42.30 -9.08 -34.66
N THR A 291 42.21 -8.07 -33.78
CA THR A 291 40.97 -7.58 -33.20
C THR A 291 40.28 -6.61 -34.15
N PHE A 292 38.99 -6.80 -34.40
CA PHE A 292 38.23 -5.95 -35.34
C PHE A 292 36.76 -5.78 -34.93
N HIS A 293 36.10 -4.81 -35.56
CA HIS A 293 34.67 -4.53 -35.41
C HIS A 293 33.98 -4.66 -36.78
N GLY A 294 32.89 -5.42 -36.89
CA GLY A 294 32.13 -5.61 -38.13
C GLY A 294 32.07 -7.08 -38.60
N GLU A 295 31.43 -7.33 -39.74
CA GLU A 295 31.09 -8.69 -40.21
C GLU A 295 32.25 -9.49 -40.82
N GLY A 296 33.46 -8.93 -40.89
CA GLY A 296 34.63 -9.61 -41.45
C GLY A 296 35.97 -8.99 -41.06
N CYS A 297 37.00 -9.85 -41.00
CA CYS A 297 38.36 -9.42 -40.66
C CYS A 297 38.97 -8.58 -41.80
N PRO A 298 39.43 -7.33 -41.55
CA PRO A 298 39.94 -6.45 -42.60
C PRO A 298 41.23 -6.95 -43.26
N ASN A 299 42.00 -7.79 -42.56
CA ASN A 299 43.26 -8.35 -43.06
C ASN A 299 43.09 -9.69 -43.79
N CYS A 300 41.98 -10.40 -43.59
CA CYS A 300 41.82 -11.77 -44.10
C CYS A 300 40.53 -12.00 -44.89
N ALA A 301 39.61 -11.03 -44.93
CA ALA A 301 38.30 -11.11 -45.55
C ALA A 301 37.46 -12.35 -45.13
N VAL A 302 37.79 -12.97 -43.99
CA VAL A 302 37.04 -14.11 -43.46
C VAL A 302 35.76 -13.58 -42.81
N PRO A 303 34.57 -14.09 -43.19
CA PRO A 303 33.32 -13.72 -42.54
C PRO A 303 33.33 -14.14 -41.07
N GLN A 304 32.62 -13.41 -40.23
CA GLN A 304 32.36 -13.82 -38.84
C GLN A 304 31.65 -15.19 -38.84
N GLN A 305 32.34 -16.25 -38.40
CA GLN A 305 31.69 -17.53 -38.09
C GLN A 305 31.23 -17.47 -36.62
N TRP A 306 29.96 -17.81 -36.39
CA TRP A 306 29.30 -17.77 -35.08
C TRP A 306 29.82 -18.84 -34.13
#